data_AF-A0A7V4B1P2-F1
#
_entry.id   AF-A0A7V4B1P2-F1
#
_cell.length_a   1.000
_cell.length_b   1.000
_cell.length_c   1.000
_cell.angle_alpha   90.00
_cell.angle_beta   90.00
_cell.angle_gamma   90.00
#
_symmetry.space_group_name_H-M   'P 1'
#
loop_
_entity.id
_entity.type
_entity.pdbx_description
1 polymer ?
#
loop_
_entity_poly.entity_id
_entity_poly.type
_entity_poly.pdbx_seq_one_letter_code
_entity_poly.pdbx_strand_id
1 'polypeptide(L)' 'PIKQLAAFRRVHLKKGEKRSVSMEVDFETLKLWNEDTKAAELMAHSLEVQAGASSADIRLRQTVELKK' A
#
# COMPACT_ATOMS: atom_id res chain seq x y z
N PRO A 1 -9.76 -6.78 -7.61
CA PRO A 1 -10.17 -6.21 -6.29
C PRO A 1 -10.15 -4.69 -6.37
N ILE A 2 -11.00 -3.97 -5.63
CA ILE A 2 -11.02 -2.49 -5.67
C ILE A 2 -9.83 -1.88 -4.88
N LYS A 3 -9.42 -2.54 -3.80
CA LYS A 3 -8.24 -2.21 -2.99
C LYS A 3 -7.64 -3.47 -2.37
N GLN A 4 -6.37 -3.44 -2.02
CA GLN A 4 -5.62 -4.57 -1.44
C GLN A 4 -4.81 -4.11 -0.22
N LEU A 5 -4.74 -4.95 0.82
CA LEU A 5 -3.89 -4.68 1.97
C LEU A 5 -2.43 -4.93 1.60
N ALA A 6 -1.60 -3.89 1.67
CA ALA A 6 -0.18 -3.98 1.36
C ALA A 6 0.69 -4.27 2.61
N ALA A 7 0.35 -3.67 3.76
CA ALA A 7 1.08 -3.88 5.01
C ALA A 7 0.19 -3.59 6.23
N PHE A 8 0.50 -4.21 7.37
CA PHE A 8 -0.14 -3.89 8.66
C PHE A 8 0.90 -3.95 9.81
N ARG A 9 0.72 -3.15 10.86
CA ARG A 9 1.54 -3.20 12.07
C ARG A 9 0.71 -2.86 13.29
N ARG A 10 0.76 -3.71 14.30
CA ARG A 10 0.21 -3.41 15.63
C ARG A 10 1.21 -2.57 16.41
N VAL A 11 0.77 -1.42 16.93
CA VAL A 11 1.61 -0.52 17.74
C VAL A 11 0.95 -0.32 19.09
N HIS A 12 1.68 -0.60 20.17
CA HIS A 12 1.26 -0.26 21.52
C HIS A 12 1.66 1.18 21.83
N LEU A 13 0.72 1.98 22.33
CA LEU A 13 0.93 3.38 22.70
C LEU A 13 0.46 3.60 24.14
N LYS A 14 1.27 4.30 24.93
CA LYS A 14 0.84 4.81 26.24
C LYS A 14 -0.07 6.03 26.07
N LYS A 15 -0.79 6.40 27.13
CA LYS A 15 -1.65 7.60 27.13
C LYS A 15 -0.84 8.84 26.74
N GLY A 16 -1.26 9.52 25.67
CA GLY A 16 -0.61 10.72 25.15
C GLY A 16 0.64 10.48 24.28
N GLU A 17 1.06 9.23 24.11
CA GLU A 17 2.21 8.89 23.27
C GLU A 17 1.87 9.08 21.78
N LYS A 18 2.78 9.71 21.05
CA LYS A 18 2.78 9.76 19.58
C LYS A 18 3.96 8.96 19.07
N ARG A 19 3.74 8.19 18.01
CA ARG A 19 4.79 7.39 17.38
C ARG A 19 4.70 7.49 15.86
N SER A 20 5.84 7.72 15.23
CA SER A 20 5.98 7.60 13.78
C SER A 20 6.14 6.12 13.42
N VAL A 21 5.42 5.67 12.40
CA VAL A 21 5.45 4.28 11.93
C VAL A 21 5.90 4.29 10.48
N SER A 22 7.00 3.61 10.18
CA SER A 22 7.43 3.33 8.81
C SER A 22 7.06 1.90 8.44
N MET A 23 6.50 1.72 7.24
CA MET A 23 6.07 0.43 6.71
C MET A 23 6.64 0.31 5.29
N GLU A 24 7.26 -0.82 5.02
CA GLU A 24 7.79 -1.14 3.70
C GLU A 24 6.75 -1.97 2.95
N VAL A 25 6.56 -1.64 1.67
CA VAL A 25 5.72 -2.40 0.76
C VAL A 25 6.64 -2.94 -0.32
N ASP A 26 6.65 -4.26 -0.46
CA ASP A 26 7.42 -4.92 -1.50
C ASP A 26 6.80 -4.64 -2.87
N PHE A 27 7.61 -4.15 -3.81
CA PHE A 27 7.19 -3.86 -5.18
C PHE A 27 6.71 -5.11 -5.92
N GLU A 28 7.17 -6.31 -5.53
CA GLU A 28 6.68 -7.57 -6.09
C GLU A 28 5.17 -7.73 -5.85
N THR A 29 4.64 -7.19 -4.74
CA THR A 29 3.20 -7.23 -4.42
C THR A 29 2.36 -6.25 -5.25
N LEU A 30 3.02 -5.32 -5.94
CA LEU A 30 2.39 -4.33 -6.82
C LEU A 30 2.33 -4.78 -8.28
N LYS A 31 2.98 -5.91 -8.60
CA LYS A 31 2.93 -6.46 -9.95
C LYS A 31 1.52 -6.88 -10.31
N LEU A 32 1.16 -6.62 -11.56
CA LEU A 32 -0.11 -7.03 -12.13
C LEU A 32 0.16 -8.13 -13.15
N TRP A 33 -0.79 -9.06 -13.28
CA TRP A 33 -0.69 -10.12 -14.28
C TRP A 33 -0.89 -9.52 -15.67
N ASN A 34 0.11 -9.70 -16.55
CA ASN A 34 0.05 -9.31 -17.94
C ASN A 34 -0.34 -10.53 -18.78
N GLU A 35 -1.49 -10.47 -19.47
CA GLU A 35 -1.97 -11.59 -20.28
C GLU A 35 -1.16 -11.82 -21.56
N ASP A 36 -0.48 -10.80 -22.09
CA ASP A 36 0.31 -10.89 -23.32
C ASP A 36 1.62 -11.64 -23.07
N THR A 37 2.29 -11.32 -21.96
CA THR A 37 3.57 -11.93 -21.58
C THR A 37 3.43 -13.15 -20.68
N LYS A 38 2.20 -13.42 -20.19
CA LYS A 38 1.88 -14.51 -19.24
C LYS A 38 2.76 -14.45 -17.99
N ALA A 39 3.01 -13.25 -17.49
CA ALA A 39 3.87 -13.01 -16.34
C ALA A 39 3.33 -11.90 -15.43
N ALA A 40 3.77 -11.90 -14.17
CA ALA A 40 3.54 -10.78 -13.26
C ALA A 40 4.55 -9.67 -13.56
N GLU A 41 4.06 -8.50 -13.93
CA GLU A 41 4.89 -7.36 -14.33
C GLU A 41 4.55 -6.11 -13.54
N LEU A 42 5.59 -5.35 -13.20
CA LEU A 42 5.40 -4.01 -12.66
C LEU A 42 5.13 -3.07 -13.83
N MET A 43 3.88 -2.63 -13.95
CA MET A 43 3.47 -1.71 -15.00
C MET A 43 3.59 -0.27 -14.51
N ALA A 44 3.98 0.65 -15.38
CA ALA A 44 3.98 2.07 -15.06
C ALA A 44 2.53 2.56 -14.94
N HIS A 45 2.11 2.94 -13.73
CA HIS A 45 0.78 3.47 -13.48
C HIS A 45 0.76 4.30 -12.20
N SER A 46 -0.28 5.10 -12.02
CA SER A 46 -0.56 5.77 -10.75
C SER A 46 -1.26 4.80 -9.80
N LEU A 47 -0.86 4.78 -8.53
CA LEU A 47 -1.60 4.10 -7.46
C LEU A 47 -1.96 5.07 -6.35
N GLU A 48 -3.10 4.85 -5.71
CA GLU A 48 -3.43 5.53 -4.46
C GLU A 48 -3.03 4.65 -3.28
N VAL A 49 -2.05 5.12 -2.51
CA VAL A 49 -1.67 4.54 -1.22
C VAL A 49 -2.62 5.09 -0.16
N GLN A 50 -3.26 4.19 0.58
CA GLN A 50 -4.22 4.51 1.64
C GLN A 50 -3.71 4.00 2.99
N ALA A 51 -3.81 4.81 4.04
CA ALA A 51 -3.49 4.40 5.41
C ALA A 51 -4.65 4.71 6.37
N GLY A 52 -4.94 3.75 7.24
CA GLY A 52 -6.13 3.78 8.09
C GLY A 52 -6.13 2.68 9.15
N ALA A 53 -7.09 2.75 10.07
CA ALA A 53 -7.26 1.73 11.11
C ALA A 53 -8.02 0.49 10.59
N SER A 54 -8.75 0.65 9.49
CA SER A 54 -9.43 -0.44 8.79
C SER A 54 -9.62 -0.09 7.32
N SER A 55 -10.08 -1.05 6.52
CA SER A 55 -10.42 -0.79 5.12
C SER A 55 -11.55 0.23 4.96
N ALA A 56 -12.42 0.43 5.97
CA ALA A 56 -13.47 1.44 5.97
C ALA A 56 -13.04 2.79 6.57
N ASP A 57 -12.08 2.82 7.50
CA ASP A 57 -11.57 4.02 8.17
C ASP A 57 -10.19 4.41 7.61
N ILE A 58 -10.20 5.11 6.47
CA ILE A 58 -8.99 5.61 5.79
C ILE A 58 -8.81 7.10 6.09
N ARG A 59 -7.68 7.46 6.70
CA ARG A 59 -7.39 8.82 7.19
C ARG A 59 -6.34 9.55 6.37
N LEU A 60 -5.46 8.81 5.70
CA LEU A 60 -4.44 9.35 4.80
C LEU A 60 -4.58 8.71 3.43
N ARG A 61 -4.45 9.52 2.38
CA ARG A 61 -4.43 9.10 0.98
C ARG A 61 -3.33 9.85 0.27
N GLN A 62 -2.58 9.15 -0.56
CA GLN A 62 -1.56 9.76 -1.39
C GLN A 62 -1.48 9.02 -2.72
N THR A 63 -1.50 9.76 -3.82
CA THR A 63 -1.25 9.18 -5.14
C THR A 63 0.26 9.17 -5.40
N VAL A 64 0.76 8.04 -5.90
CA VAL A 64 2.16 7.83 -6.27
C VAL A 64 2.20 7.29 -7.70
N GLU A 65 3.14 7.79 -8.50
CA GLU A 65 3.41 7.26 -9.84
C GLU A 65 4.49 6.18 -9.77
N LEU A 66 4.16 4.97 -10.21
CA LEU A 66 5.18 3.96 -10.49
C LEU A 66 5.78 4.23 -11.86
N LYS A 67 7.09 4.43 -11.86
CA LYS A 67 7.90 4.56 -13.07
C LYS A 67 8.75 3.31 -13.20
N LYS A 68 8.86 2.81 -14.44
CA LYS A 68 9.73 1.68 -14.78
C LYS A 68 11.18 2.14 -14.86
#